data_AF-A0A0V0HQT1-F1
#
_entry.id   AF-A0A0V0HQT1-F1
#
_cell.length_a   1.000
_cell.length_b   1.000
_cell.length_c   1.000
_cell.angle_alpha   90.00
_cell.angle_beta   90.00
_cell.angle_gamma   90.00
#
_symmetry.space_group_name_H-M   'P 1'
#
loop_
_entity.id
_entity.type
_entity.pdbx_description
1 polymer ?
#
loop_
_entity_poly.entity_id
_entity_poly.type
_entity_poly.pdbx_seq_one_letter_code
_entity_poly.pdbx_strand_id
1 'polypeptide(L)'
;MSLSIDNSELKPHVPELAHFIAQELDVYVSQVHLMNFSTKGNDSLIRWAIFPAGSADYMSHTTAMEITCRLAGDRLHLPDTFGSYKFVKWDIEPLQKRF
;
A
#
# COMPACT_ATOMS: atom_id res chain seq x y z
N MET A 1 1.85 6.47 -2.73
CA MET A 1 1.34 7.44 -1.75
C MET A 1 2.48 8.35 -1.32
N SER A 2 2.25 9.62 -1.01
CA SER A 2 3.23 10.52 -0.37
C SER A 2 2.79 10.84 1.05
N LEU A 3 3.70 10.81 2.02
CA LEU A 3 3.50 11.00 3.46
C LEU A 3 4.44 12.09 3.97
N SER A 4 3.92 13.05 4.75
CA SER A 4 4.70 14.14 5.35
C SER A 4 5.24 13.77 6.74
N ILE A 5 5.99 12.68 6.84
CA ILE A 5 6.68 12.24 8.06
C ILE A 5 8.15 12.00 7.72
N ASP A 6 9.04 12.44 8.62
CA ASP A 6 10.49 12.22 8.50
C ASP A 6 10.85 10.72 8.50
N ASN A 7 11.87 10.35 7.73
CA ASN A 7 12.31 8.96 7.50
C ASN A 7 12.47 8.14 8.80
N SER A 8 13.07 8.77 9.83
CA SER A 8 13.33 8.15 11.12
C SER A 8 12.06 7.87 11.93
N GLU A 9 11.04 8.69 11.76
CA GLU A 9 9.78 8.57 12.50
C GLU A 9 8.83 7.59 11.83
N LEU A 10 8.86 7.48 10.50
CA LEU A 10 7.94 6.62 9.77
C LEU A 10 8.32 5.14 9.80
N LYS A 11 9.62 4.80 9.83
CA LYS A 11 10.09 3.40 9.87
C LYS A 11 9.45 2.58 11.00
N PRO A 12 9.38 3.08 12.26
CA PRO A 12 8.64 2.43 13.35
C PRO A 12 7.17 2.14 13.02
N HIS A 13 6.51 3.01 12.27
CA HIS A 13 5.08 2.92 11.97
C HIS A 13 4.75 2.17 10.67
N VAL A 14 5.74 1.66 9.94
CA VAL A 14 5.53 0.85 8.72
C VAL A 14 4.59 -0.35 8.95
N PRO A 15 4.72 -1.14 10.04
CA PRO A 15 3.81 -2.25 10.30
C PRO A 15 2.36 -1.80 10.56
N GLU A 16 2.18 -0.69 11.27
CA GLU A 16 0.86 -0.10 11.54
C GLU A 16 0.22 0.40 10.25
N LEU A 17 1.00 1.10 9.42
CA LEU A 17 0.55 1.58 8.13
C LEU A 17 0.14 0.43 7.20
N ALA A 18 0.90 -0.67 7.19
CA ALA A 18 0.53 -1.87 6.44
C ALA A 18 -0.80 -2.46 6.94
N HIS A 19 -1.03 -2.44 8.26
CA HIS A 19 -2.28 -2.91 8.86
C HIS A 19 -3.49 -2.08 8.40
N PHE A 20 -3.38 -0.74 8.45
CA PHE A 20 -4.46 0.14 7.99
C PHE A 20 -4.74 -0.01 6.50
N ILE A 21 -3.69 -0.10 5.66
CA ILE A 21 -3.87 -0.35 4.22
C ILE A 21 -4.60 -1.69 4.00
N ALA A 22 -4.24 -2.73 4.74
CA ALA A 22 -4.88 -4.03 4.61
C ALA A 22 -6.37 -3.99 4.99
N GLN A 23 -6.71 -3.26 6.06
CA GLN A 23 -8.10 -3.06 6.48
C GLN A 23 -8.92 -2.29 5.45
N GLU A 24 -8.38 -1.17 4.95
CA GLU A 24 -9.06 -0.35 3.93
C GLU A 24 -9.31 -1.11 2.63
N LEU A 25 -8.35 -1.96 2.23
CA LEU A 25 -8.42 -2.78 1.03
C LEU A 25 -9.15 -4.12 1.23
N ASP A 26 -9.51 -4.47 2.47
CA ASP A 26 -10.13 -5.74 2.84
C ASP A 26 -9.30 -6.96 2.39
N VAL A 27 -8.00 -6.94 2.74
CA VAL A 27 -7.03 -8.00 2.45
C VAL A 27 -6.26 -8.39 3.72
N TYR A 28 -5.55 -9.52 3.69
CA TYR A 28 -4.68 -9.87 4.80
C TYR A 28 -3.46 -8.95 4.85
N VAL A 29 -3.01 -8.59 6.05
CA VAL A 29 -1.78 -7.79 6.25
C VAL A 29 -0.56 -8.46 5.60
N SER A 30 -0.53 -9.80 5.60
CA SER A 30 0.52 -10.58 4.94
C SER A 30 0.57 -10.43 3.42
N GLN A 31 -0.45 -9.83 2.81
CA GLN A 31 -0.48 -9.50 1.38
C GLN A 31 0.06 -8.10 1.10
N VAL A 32 0.23 -7.24 2.11
CA VAL A 32 0.64 -5.85 1.95
C VAL A 32 2.13 -5.72 2.20
N HIS A 33 2.88 -5.47 1.13
CA HIS A 33 4.35 -5.43 1.18
C HIS A 33 4.90 -4.04 0.85
N LEU A 34 5.81 -3.55 1.68
CA LEU A 34 6.56 -2.34 1.40
C LEU A 34 7.56 -2.61 0.28
N MET A 35 7.41 -1.93 -0.85
CA MET A 35 8.27 -2.11 -2.03
C MET A 35 9.42 -1.11 -2.05
N ASN A 36 9.11 0.16 -1.77
CA ASN A 36 10.10 1.22 -1.79
C ASN A 36 9.69 2.33 -0.84
N PHE A 37 10.71 2.92 -0.23
CA PHE A 37 10.62 4.07 0.62
C PHE A 37 11.71 5.06 0.19
N SER A 38 11.31 6.23 -0.30
CA SER A 38 12.23 7.30 -0.65
C SER A 38 11.81 8.62 -0.03
N THR A 39 12.77 9.47 0.28
CA THR A 39 12.53 10.79 0.86
C THR A 39 13.05 11.87 -0.07
N LYS A 40 12.29 12.96 -0.20
CA LYS A 40 12.67 14.13 -0.98
C LYS A 40 12.28 15.38 -0.19
N GLY A 41 13.28 16.01 0.44
CA GLY A 41 13.03 17.11 1.37
C GLY A 41 12.24 16.61 2.58
N ASN A 42 11.13 17.27 2.89
CA ASN A 42 10.24 16.93 4.02
C ASN A 42 9.15 15.91 3.62
N ASP A 43 9.12 15.49 2.35
CA ASP A 43 8.14 14.54 1.85
C ASP A 43 8.77 13.16 1.72
N SER A 44 7.99 12.15 2.11
CA SER A 44 8.31 10.74 1.91
C SER A 44 7.39 10.15 0.84
N LEU A 45 7.95 9.42 -0.13
CA LEU A 45 7.20 8.64 -1.10
C LEU A 45 7.28 7.16 -0.75
N ILE A 46 6.12 6.52 -0.61
CA ILE A 46 6.03 5.10 -0.29
C ILE A 46 5.29 4.36 -1.38
N ARG A 47 5.89 3.25 -1.81
CA ARG A 47 5.29 2.28 -2.71
C ARG A 47 5.00 0.99 -1.93
N TRP A 48 3.76 0.54 -2.04
CA TRP A 48 3.30 -0.74 -1.50
C TRP A 48 2.83 -1.63 -2.64
N ALA A 49 2.96 -2.93 -2.48
CA ALA A 49 2.39 -3.93 -3.37
C ALA A 49 1.42 -4.82 -2.60
N ILE A 50 0.32 -5.19 -3.25
CA ILE A 50 -0.64 -6.15 -2.73
C ILE A 50 -0.44 -7.45 -3.51
N PHE A 51 -0.04 -8.52 -2.82
CA PHE A 51 0.20 -9.83 -3.40
C PHE A 51 -0.99 -10.78 -3.19
N PRO A 52 -1.12 -11.86 -3.97
CA PRO A 52 -2.11 -12.89 -3.72
C PRO A 52 -2.00 -13.48 -2.31
N ALA A 53 -3.11 -13.95 -1.76
CA ALA A 53 -3.11 -14.58 -0.44
C ALA A 53 -2.36 -15.92 -0.45
N GLY A 54 -1.55 -16.17 0.58
CA GLY A 54 -0.82 -17.43 0.74
C GLY A 54 0.19 -17.68 -0.39
N SER A 55 0.18 -18.89 -0.93
CA SER A 55 1.07 -19.32 -2.02
C SER A 55 0.44 -19.20 -3.40
N ALA A 56 -0.66 -18.47 -3.55
CA ALA A 56 -1.32 -18.31 -4.84
C ALA A 56 -0.45 -17.50 -5.81
N ASP A 57 -0.46 -17.91 -7.08
CA ASP A 57 0.28 -17.18 -8.13
C ASP A 57 -0.48 -15.93 -8.62
N TYR A 58 -1.80 -15.89 -8.42
CA TYR A 58 -2.68 -14.83 -8.92
C TYR A 58 -3.78 -14.47 -7.92
N MET A 59 -4.22 -13.21 -7.95
CA MET A 59 -5.47 -12.81 -7.28
C MET A 59 -6.67 -13.26 -8.10
N SER A 60 -7.78 -13.55 -7.41
CA SER A 60 -9.05 -13.73 -8.09
C SER A 60 -9.49 -12.43 -8.77
N HIS A 61 -10.21 -12.55 -9.89
CA HIS A 61 -10.76 -11.39 -10.59
C HIS A 61 -11.65 -10.53 -9.67
N THR A 62 -12.48 -11.16 -8.86
CA THR A 62 -13.35 -10.48 -7.88
C THR A 62 -12.53 -9.67 -6.89
N THR A 63 -11.53 -10.28 -6.26
CA THR A 63 -10.65 -9.58 -5.29
C THR A 63 -9.89 -8.43 -5.94
N ALA A 64 -9.32 -8.63 -7.14
CA ALA A 64 -8.59 -7.58 -7.85
C ALA A 64 -9.52 -6.40 -8.19
N MET A 65 -10.77 -6.69 -8.58
CA MET A 65 -11.76 -5.65 -8.87
C MET A 65 -12.19 -4.90 -7.62
N GLU A 66 -12.42 -5.59 -6.50
CA GLU A 66 -12.75 -4.97 -5.21
C GLU A 66 -11.65 -4.02 -4.73
N ILE A 67 -10.38 -4.44 -4.79
CA ILE A 67 -9.22 -3.59 -4.47
C ILE A 67 -9.21 -2.36 -5.38
N THR A 68 -9.40 -2.55 -6.68
CA THR A 68 -9.37 -1.45 -7.67
C THR A 68 -10.52 -0.46 -7.42
N CYS A 69 -11.72 -0.96 -7.13
CA CYS A 69 -12.88 -0.13 -6.79
C CYS A 69 -12.63 0.69 -5.53
N ARG A 70 -12.06 0.08 -4.48
CA ARG A 70 -11.71 0.79 -3.24
C ARG A 70 -10.68 1.90 -3.50
N LEU A 71 -9.64 1.62 -4.28
CA LEU A 71 -8.63 2.62 -4.66
C LEU A 71 -9.14 3.75 -5.56
N ALA A 72 -10.15 3.47 -6.39
CA ALA A 72 -10.72 4.44 -7.33
C ALA A 72 -11.86 5.28 -6.74
N GLY A 73 -12.67 4.67 -5.87
CA GLY A 73 -13.89 5.27 -5.31
C GLY A 73 -13.63 6.14 -4.08
N ASP A 74 -12.74 5.69 -3.18
CA ASP A 74 -12.45 6.36 -1.92
C ASP A 74 -10.93 6.46 -1.74
N ARG A 75 -10.45 7.63 -1.36
CA ARG A 75 -9.03 7.77 -0.99
C ARG A 75 -8.83 6.88 0.21
N LEU A 76 -7.87 5.94 0.18
CA LEU A 76 -7.46 5.16 1.36
C LEU A 76 -7.44 6.06 2.60
N HIS A 77 -8.36 5.84 3.54
CA HIS A 77 -8.52 6.70 4.70
C HIS A 77 -7.54 6.26 5.79
N LEU A 78 -6.30 6.72 5.66
CA LEU A 78 -5.31 6.53 6.71
C LEU A 78 -5.58 7.48 7.89
N PRO A 79 -5.32 7.05 9.13
CA PRO A 79 -5.45 7.90 10.31
C PRO A 79 -4.61 9.17 10.22
N ASP A 80 -5.12 10.27 10.80
CA ASP A 80 -4.44 11.57 10.83
C ASP A 80 -3.08 11.54 11.55
N THR A 81 -2.81 10.50 12.35
CA THR A 81 -1.49 10.27 12.99
C THR A 81 -0.36 10.12 11.97
N PHE A 82 -0.68 9.72 10.74
CA PHE A 82 0.27 9.65 9.63
C PHE A 82 0.51 10.99 8.92
N GLY A 83 -0.11 12.07 9.44
CA GLY A 83 -0.01 13.41 8.88
C GLY A 83 -0.76 13.54 7.56
N SER A 84 -0.40 14.56 6.80
CA SER A 84 -0.99 14.77 5.48
C SER A 84 -0.43 13.76 4.48
N TYR A 85 -1.31 13.11 3.72
CA TYR A 85 -0.91 12.18 2.69
C TYR A 85 -1.70 12.40 1.39
N LYS A 86 -1.08 11.98 0.29
CA LYS A 86 -1.72 11.99 -1.03
C LYS A 86 -1.54 10.65 -1.72
N PHE A 87 -2.64 10.15 -2.25
CA PHE A 87 -2.60 9.04 -3.19
C PHE A 87 -2.05 9.53 -4.53
N VAL A 88 -0.91 8.98 -4.96
CA VAL A 88 -0.17 9.47 -6.14
C VAL A 88 -0.56 8.70 -7.40
N LYS A 89 -0.57 7.37 -7.32
CA LYS A 89 -0.93 6.45 -8.41
C LYS A 89 -1.10 5.02 -7.88
N TRP A 90 -1.89 4.22 -8.59
CA TRP A 90 -1.83 2.75 -8.56
C TRP A 90 -1.61 2.25 -9.99
N ASP A 91 -0.96 1.10 -10.09
CA ASP A 91 -0.76 0.37 -11.34
C ASP A 91 -0.90 -1.14 -11.02
N ILE A 92 -1.34 -1.94 -12.00
CA ILE A 92 -1.32 -3.41 -11.90
C ILE A 92 -0.06 -3.91 -12.60
N GLU A 93 0.86 -4.49 -11.84
CA GLU A 93 2.09 -5.07 -12.39
C GLU A 93 1.87 -6.57 -12.69
N PRO A 94 2.22 -7.06 -13.90
CA PRO A 94 2.21 -8.49 -14.17
C PRO A 94 3.25 -9.19 -13.30
N LEU A 95 2.91 -10.38 -12.77
CA LEU A 95 3.84 -11.21 -12.03
C LEU A 95 5.09 -11.44 -12.90
N GLN A 96 6.23 -10.85 -12.52
CA GLN A 96 7.48 -11.12 -13.24
C GLN A 96 7.75 -12.63 -13.13
N LYS A 97 7.97 -13.28 -14.28
CA LYS A 97 8.33 -14.70 -14.35
C LYS A 97 9.42 -14.98 -13.31
N ARG A 98 9.13 -15.86 -12.36
CA ARG A 98 10.16 -16.47 -11.51
C ARG A 98 11.04 -17.29 -12.47
N PHE A 99 12.27 -16.84 -12.70
CA PHE A 99 13.29 -17.59 -13.42
C PHE A 99 14.00 -18.55 -12.47
#